data_AF-A0AAP0RQK9-F1
#
_entry.id   AF-A0AAP0RQK9-F1
#
_cell.length_a   1.000
_cell.length_b   1.000
_cell.length_c   1.000
_cell.angle_alpha   90.00
_cell.angle_beta   90.00
_cell.angle_gamma   90.00
#
_symmetry.space_group_name_H-M   'P 1'
#
loop_
_entity.id
_entity.type
_entity.pdbx_description
1 polymer ?
#
loop_
_entity_poly.entity_id
_entity_poly.type
_entity_poly.pdbx_seq_one_letter_code
_entity_poly.pdbx_strand_id
1 'polypeptide(L)'
;MTACRFLFTNGVVLRAADAPPVATLLETHPGAYTTTRTHNNASCLLFWERHVQRLVNSIKILYNSKPELLFESNESRVPFSLLSTQTSVWESVIRSLVNDSMNNVLPVALKERNGGEELAITTLVSGNLGKLSENESVDEERISRAFDVYVHVGIYVPSMFGIRENCAHLAMVGRGRDVAEAKYSDWVRQRKSLEKLRPPLATELLLSNDGDQIFEGSVTNFFVVCCKDKNEAKEKHLDDYKNMYSFEVQTAPISDGVLPGVVRQLVIEVCSNKGIPLREVAPSWSKREMWEEAFITSSLRLLQHVETIRAPSSWESLDSKTWKEISWVEKQFQECPGMITTAIQKEIMDKASIEGYPVKFVTHIKRVLLVFCGGTNCDAGSFHVPPIFGFPKFPWIPATMADAPGSPAGGSHESGGDQSPRANVREQDRYLPIANISRIMKKALPANGKIAKDAKDTVQECVSEFISFITSEASDKCQKEKRKTINGDDLLWAMATLGFEEYIDPLKAYLNRYREGDTKGSARSGDGSSRKDTVAGQSNSNAQVQ
;
A
#
# COMPACT_ATOMS: atom_id res chain seq x y z
N MET A 1 -7.20 -24.03 -13.70
CA MET A 1 -7.74 -22.67 -13.86
C MET A 1 -6.63 -21.81 -14.45
N THR A 2 -6.92 -20.99 -15.46
CA THR A 2 -6.00 -19.94 -15.92
C THR A 2 -5.85 -18.93 -14.78
N ALA A 3 -4.61 -18.69 -14.33
CA ALA A 3 -4.36 -17.74 -13.25
C ALA A 3 -4.83 -16.33 -13.67
N CYS A 4 -5.59 -15.65 -12.81
CA CYS A 4 -5.98 -14.26 -13.08
C CYS A 4 -4.72 -13.40 -13.18
N ARG A 5 -4.53 -12.82 -14.36
CA ARG A 5 -3.41 -11.96 -14.74
C ARG A 5 -3.97 -10.80 -15.54
N PHE A 6 -3.41 -9.62 -15.32
CA PHE A 6 -3.81 -8.39 -15.97
C PHE A 6 -2.56 -7.67 -16.45
N LEU A 7 -2.64 -7.03 -17.61
CA LEU A 7 -1.61 -6.13 -18.09
C LEU A 7 -2.27 -4.84 -18.56
N PHE A 8 -1.94 -3.73 -17.92
CA PHE A 8 -2.23 -2.41 -18.45
C PHE A 8 -1.08 -1.92 -19.32
N THR A 9 -1.40 -1.41 -20.51
CA THR A 9 -0.47 -0.71 -21.40
C THR A 9 -1.27 0.24 -22.29
N ASN A 10 -0.74 1.44 -22.57
CA ASN A 10 -1.35 2.43 -23.48
C ASN A 10 -2.86 2.68 -23.25
N GLY A 11 -3.32 2.71 -21.99
CA GLY A 11 -4.73 2.92 -21.63
C GLY A 11 -5.64 1.70 -21.69
N VAL A 12 -5.14 0.54 -22.13
CA VAL A 12 -5.90 -0.71 -22.30
C VAL A 12 -5.52 -1.73 -21.21
N VAL A 13 -6.52 -2.43 -20.65
CA VAL A 13 -6.32 -3.56 -19.72
C VAL A 13 -6.57 -4.88 -20.43
N LEU A 14 -5.52 -5.66 -20.65
CA LEU A 14 -5.55 -7.04 -21.13
C LEU A 14 -5.80 -8.01 -19.95
N ARG A 15 -6.44 -9.16 -20.22
CA ARG A 15 -6.85 -10.13 -19.18
C ARG A 15 -6.43 -11.56 -19.50
N ALA A 16 -6.17 -12.33 -18.44
CA ALA A 16 -5.99 -13.78 -18.40
C ALA A 16 -5.04 -14.38 -19.46
N ALA A 17 -5.55 -14.78 -20.63
CA ALA A 17 -4.77 -15.38 -21.71
C ALA A 17 -3.95 -14.35 -22.50
N ASP A 18 -4.50 -13.14 -22.67
CA ASP A 18 -3.89 -12.04 -23.44
C ASP A 18 -2.81 -11.30 -22.62
N ALA A 19 -2.81 -11.48 -21.30
CA ALA A 19 -1.77 -10.96 -20.41
C ALA A 19 -0.58 -11.96 -20.35
N PRO A 20 0.60 -11.62 -20.90
CA PRO A 20 1.78 -12.49 -20.83
C PRO A 20 2.29 -12.63 -19.39
N PRO A 21 3.05 -13.70 -19.06
CA PRO A 21 3.74 -13.79 -17.77
C PRO A 21 4.64 -12.56 -17.53
N VAL A 22 4.75 -12.11 -16.28
CA VAL A 22 5.65 -10.99 -15.90
C VAL A 22 7.11 -11.19 -16.35
N ALA A 23 7.60 -12.44 -16.36
CA ALA A 23 8.92 -12.74 -16.91
C ALA A 23 9.00 -12.40 -18.41
N THR A 24 8.02 -12.84 -19.20
CA THR A 24 7.91 -12.53 -20.64
C THR A 24 7.77 -11.04 -20.90
N LEU A 25 7.02 -10.29 -20.08
CA LEU A 25 6.94 -8.82 -20.18
C LEU A 25 8.32 -8.16 -20.01
N LEU A 26 9.04 -8.49 -18.94
CA LEU A 26 10.38 -7.94 -18.66
C LEU A 26 11.43 -8.42 -19.69
N GLU A 27 11.24 -9.62 -20.25
CA GLU A 27 12.12 -10.15 -21.29
C GLU A 27 11.88 -9.55 -22.67
N THR A 28 10.69 -9.00 -22.95
CA THR A 28 10.34 -8.42 -24.26
C THR A 28 10.60 -6.93 -24.36
N HIS A 29 10.46 -6.19 -23.26
CA HIS A 29 10.57 -4.73 -23.25
C HIS A 29 11.79 -4.30 -22.40
N PRO A 30 12.66 -3.39 -22.89
CA PRO A 30 13.67 -2.72 -22.06
C PRO A 30 12.98 -1.80 -21.04
N GLY A 31 13.77 -1.14 -20.17
CA GLY A 31 13.23 -0.19 -19.20
C GLY A 31 13.53 -0.50 -17.75
N ALA A 32 13.20 0.46 -16.89
CA ALA A 32 13.30 0.34 -15.44
C ALA A 32 11.99 -0.24 -14.87
N TYR A 33 12.08 -1.11 -13.86
CA TYR A 33 10.89 -1.70 -13.25
C TYR A 33 10.91 -1.72 -11.73
N THR A 34 9.72 -1.82 -11.14
CA THR A 34 9.49 -2.03 -9.71
C THR A 34 8.45 -3.10 -9.50
N THR A 35 8.51 -3.75 -8.35
CA THR A 35 7.54 -4.78 -7.97
C THR A 35 7.20 -4.55 -6.51
N THR A 36 5.92 -4.66 -6.16
CA THR A 36 5.42 -4.83 -4.80
C THR A 36 4.32 -5.89 -4.79
N ARG A 37 3.72 -6.14 -3.63
CA ARG A 37 2.50 -6.94 -3.49
C ARG A 37 1.48 -6.24 -2.60
N THR A 38 0.25 -6.72 -2.66
CA THR A 38 -0.74 -6.39 -1.66
C THR A 38 -0.52 -7.15 -0.35
N HIS A 39 -1.21 -6.70 0.70
CA HIS A 39 -1.27 -7.36 1.99
C HIS A 39 -2.63 -7.14 2.67
N ASN A 40 -2.87 -7.93 3.72
CA ASN A 40 -4.07 -7.94 4.54
C ASN A 40 -5.34 -8.07 3.67
N ASN A 41 -5.47 -9.20 2.97
CA ASN A 41 -6.58 -9.51 2.06
C ASN A 41 -6.76 -8.42 0.98
N ALA A 42 -5.65 -8.00 0.38
CA ALA A 42 -5.54 -6.94 -0.59
C ALA A 42 -6.06 -5.53 -0.19
N SER A 43 -6.11 -5.23 1.11
CA SER A 43 -6.53 -3.90 1.61
C SER A 43 -5.45 -2.81 1.51
N CYS A 44 -4.17 -3.18 1.37
CA CYS A 44 -3.08 -2.24 1.13
C CYS A 44 -2.03 -2.79 0.15
N LEU A 45 -1.28 -1.88 -0.50
CA LEU A 45 -0.04 -2.17 -1.22
C LEU A 45 1.15 -1.89 -0.30
N LEU A 46 2.08 -2.83 -0.22
CA LEU A 46 3.25 -2.66 0.64
C LEU A 46 4.20 -1.59 0.07
N PHE A 47 4.47 -0.56 0.89
CA PHE A 47 5.50 0.46 0.67
C PHE A 47 5.48 1.13 -0.73
N TRP A 48 4.29 1.32 -1.32
CA TRP A 48 4.14 1.74 -2.72
C TRP A 48 4.95 2.99 -3.08
N GLU A 49 4.87 4.05 -2.28
CA GLU A 49 5.59 5.31 -2.55
C GLU A 49 7.12 5.14 -2.58
N ARG A 50 7.67 4.25 -1.73
CA ARG A 50 9.09 3.89 -1.76
C ARG A 50 9.42 3.10 -3.03
N HIS A 51 8.53 2.20 -3.46
CA HIS A 51 8.67 1.46 -4.71
C HIS A 51 8.62 2.33 -5.96
N VAL A 52 7.82 3.40 -5.95
CA VAL A 52 7.76 4.41 -7.03
C VAL A 52 8.98 5.33 -6.98
N GLN A 53 9.43 5.82 -5.82
CA GLN A 53 10.67 6.61 -5.74
C GLN A 53 11.87 5.80 -6.28
N ARG A 54 12.00 4.53 -5.90
CA ARG A 54 13.09 3.67 -6.37
C ARG A 54 12.99 3.37 -7.88
N LEU A 55 11.78 3.34 -8.45
CA LEU A 55 11.57 3.25 -9.90
C LEU A 55 12.09 4.51 -10.61
N VAL A 56 11.66 5.69 -10.15
CA VAL A 56 12.12 6.99 -10.65
C VAL A 56 13.65 7.13 -10.57
N ASN A 57 14.25 6.73 -9.44
CA ASN A 57 15.71 6.71 -9.29
C ASN A 57 16.38 5.74 -10.28
N SER A 58 15.79 4.56 -10.52
CA SER A 58 16.30 3.61 -11.53
C SER A 58 16.26 4.22 -12.93
N ILE A 59 15.16 4.88 -13.31
CA ILE A 59 15.01 5.57 -14.60
C ILE A 59 16.09 6.65 -14.74
N LYS A 60 16.27 7.49 -13.71
CA LYS A 60 17.29 8.55 -13.67
C LYS A 60 18.72 8.03 -13.80
N ILE A 61 19.05 6.92 -13.15
CA ILE A 61 20.37 6.28 -13.27
C ILE A 61 20.58 5.78 -14.71
N LEU A 62 19.67 4.94 -15.23
CA LEU A 62 19.79 4.41 -16.59
C LEU A 62 19.83 5.53 -17.64
N TYR A 63 18.98 6.55 -17.50
CA TYR A 63 18.93 7.69 -18.40
C TYR A 63 20.26 8.46 -18.48
N ASN A 64 21.01 8.53 -17.37
CA ASN A 64 22.29 9.24 -17.32
C ASN A 64 23.50 8.34 -17.64
N SER A 65 23.47 7.04 -17.32
CA SER A 65 24.63 6.14 -17.45
C SER A 65 24.53 5.10 -18.56
N LYS A 66 23.30 4.63 -18.86
CA LYS A 66 23.00 3.51 -19.76
C LYS A 66 21.63 3.68 -20.47
N PRO A 67 21.45 4.70 -21.32
CA PRO A 67 20.17 4.95 -22.00
C PRO A 67 19.68 3.75 -22.81
N GLU A 68 20.61 2.94 -23.36
CA GLU A 68 20.33 1.73 -24.13
C GLU A 68 19.58 0.64 -23.34
N LEU A 69 19.58 0.70 -22.01
CA LEU A 69 18.82 -0.20 -21.14
C LEU A 69 17.42 0.34 -20.79
N LEU A 70 17.13 1.61 -21.11
CA LEU A 70 15.87 2.29 -20.82
C LEU A 70 14.98 2.44 -22.05
N PHE A 71 15.54 2.71 -23.22
CA PHE A 71 14.79 2.99 -24.45
C PHE A 71 14.74 1.79 -25.41
N GLU A 72 13.64 1.64 -26.13
CA GLU A 72 13.55 0.79 -27.31
C GLU A 72 14.21 1.48 -28.51
N SER A 73 15.39 1.01 -28.95
CA SER A 73 16.08 1.62 -30.11
C SER A 73 17.00 0.66 -30.87
N ASN A 74 16.76 0.53 -32.18
CA ASN A 74 17.80 0.25 -33.18
C ASN A 74 18.56 1.53 -33.62
N GLU A 75 18.08 2.70 -33.20
CA GLU A 75 18.59 4.03 -33.60
C GLU A 75 19.61 4.56 -32.59
N SER A 76 20.76 5.02 -33.08
CA SER A 76 21.99 5.20 -32.29
C SER A 76 22.10 6.50 -31.50
N ARG A 77 21.02 7.30 -31.39
CA ARG A 77 21.05 8.63 -30.76
C ARG A 77 19.78 8.94 -29.97
N VAL A 78 19.87 8.81 -28.64
CA VAL A 78 18.90 9.42 -27.72
C VAL A 78 18.99 10.95 -27.87
N PRO A 79 17.88 11.67 -28.10
CA PRO A 79 17.92 13.12 -28.34
C PRO A 79 18.53 13.89 -27.16
N PHE A 80 19.63 14.60 -27.43
CA PHE A 80 20.40 15.37 -26.45
C PHE A 80 19.56 16.49 -25.79
N SER A 81 18.44 16.90 -26.40
CA SER A 81 17.50 17.89 -25.86
C SER A 81 16.82 17.45 -24.57
N LEU A 82 16.50 16.16 -24.40
CA LEU A 82 15.88 15.64 -23.17
C LEU A 82 16.85 15.75 -21.96
N LEU A 83 18.17 15.67 -22.19
CA LEU A 83 19.20 15.72 -21.14
C LEU A 83 19.24 17.07 -20.40
N SER A 84 18.67 18.13 -20.99
CA SER A 84 18.70 19.51 -20.46
C SER A 84 17.58 19.84 -19.46
N THR A 85 16.67 18.91 -19.21
CA THR A 85 15.42 19.19 -18.48
C THR A 85 15.58 19.18 -16.95
N GLN A 86 14.80 20.04 -16.29
CA GLN A 86 14.75 20.13 -14.83
C GLN A 86 14.29 18.80 -14.24
N THR A 87 15.15 18.17 -13.44
CA THR A 87 14.97 16.80 -12.95
C THR A 87 13.67 16.63 -12.17
N SER A 88 13.23 17.64 -11.43
CA SER A 88 11.97 17.67 -10.67
C SER A 88 10.72 17.44 -11.53
N VAL A 89 10.69 17.97 -12.76
CA VAL A 89 9.54 17.83 -13.67
C VAL A 89 9.40 16.37 -14.12
N TRP A 90 10.51 15.74 -14.49
CA TRP A 90 10.55 14.31 -14.84
C TRP A 90 10.09 13.42 -13.69
N GLU A 91 10.59 13.67 -12.47
CA GLU A 91 10.21 12.86 -11.31
C GLU A 91 8.71 12.96 -11.03
N SER A 92 8.09 14.13 -11.22
CA SER A 92 6.63 14.34 -11.10
C SER A 92 5.82 13.61 -12.19
N VAL A 93 6.18 13.80 -13.47
CA VAL A 93 5.45 13.22 -14.62
C VAL A 93 5.46 11.69 -14.56
N ILE A 94 6.63 11.07 -14.32
CA ILE A 94 6.73 9.61 -14.19
C ILE A 94 5.91 9.09 -13.01
N ARG A 95 5.90 9.81 -11.88
CA ARG A 95 5.07 9.45 -10.72
C ARG A 95 3.59 9.46 -11.03
N SER A 96 3.09 10.48 -11.75
CA SER A 96 1.68 10.51 -12.17
C SER A 96 1.37 9.32 -13.08
N LEU A 97 2.12 9.14 -14.17
CA LEU A 97 1.88 8.06 -15.15
C LEU A 97 1.85 6.67 -14.50
N VAL A 98 2.78 6.39 -13.59
CA VAL A 98 2.84 5.12 -12.84
C VAL A 98 1.63 4.96 -11.92
N ASN A 99 1.26 6.01 -11.17
CA ASN A 99 0.12 5.98 -10.27
C ASN A 99 -1.21 5.86 -11.02
N ASP A 100 -1.38 6.59 -12.11
CA ASP A 100 -2.59 6.58 -12.96
C ASP A 100 -2.75 5.23 -13.65
N SER A 101 -1.67 4.66 -14.19
CA SER A 101 -1.67 3.30 -14.75
C SER A 101 -2.05 2.25 -13.70
N MET A 102 -1.52 2.36 -12.48
CA MET A 102 -1.88 1.47 -11.36
C MET A 102 -3.35 1.63 -10.94
N ASN A 103 -3.84 2.87 -10.82
CA ASN A 103 -5.24 3.18 -10.48
C ASN A 103 -6.23 2.67 -11.54
N ASN A 104 -5.81 2.44 -12.79
CA ASN A 104 -6.66 1.86 -13.85
C ASN A 104 -6.77 0.32 -13.76
N VAL A 105 -5.66 -0.38 -13.48
CA VAL A 105 -5.63 -1.86 -13.54
C VAL A 105 -5.98 -2.55 -12.23
N LEU A 106 -5.50 -2.01 -11.10
CA LEU A 106 -5.66 -2.61 -9.79
C LEU A 106 -7.15 -2.83 -9.41
N PRO A 107 -8.09 -1.92 -9.71
CA PRO A 107 -9.51 -2.13 -9.38
C PRO A 107 -10.16 -3.29 -10.16
N VAL A 108 -9.73 -3.51 -11.41
CA VAL A 108 -10.19 -4.63 -12.23
C VAL A 108 -9.69 -5.95 -11.61
N ALA A 109 -8.39 -6.00 -11.26
CA ALA A 109 -7.79 -7.18 -10.62
C ALA A 109 -8.41 -7.50 -9.25
N LEU A 110 -8.74 -6.49 -8.43
CA LEU A 110 -9.41 -6.67 -7.13
C LEU A 110 -10.85 -7.16 -7.25
N LYS A 111 -11.54 -6.84 -8.35
CA LYS A 111 -12.91 -7.32 -8.60
C LYS A 111 -12.95 -8.77 -9.08
N GLU A 112 -11.86 -9.23 -9.72
CA GLU A 112 -11.75 -10.56 -10.33
C GLU A 112 -10.91 -11.56 -9.52
N ARG A 113 -10.33 -11.15 -8.37
CA ARG A 113 -9.66 -12.06 -7.41
C ARG A 113 -10.66 -12.78 -6.50
N ASN A 114 -10.25 -13.89 -5.91
CA ASN A 114 -10.97 -14.51 -4.80
C ASN A 114 -10.59 -13.86 -3.46
N GLY A 115 -11.48 -13.95 -2.47
CA GLY A 115 -11.17 -13.53 -1.10
C GLY A 115 -9.99 -14.33 -0.53
N GLY A 116 -9.08 -13.66 0.17
CA GLY A 116 -7.85 -14.23 0.70
C GLY A 116 -6.66 -14.26 -0.28
N GLU A 117 -6.86 -14.06 -1.58
CA GLU A 117 -5.75 -13.97 -2.55
C GLU A 117 -5.04 -12.61 -2.47
N GLU A 118 -3.71 -12.60 -2.36
CA GLU A 118 -2.91 -11.39 -2.54
C GLU A 118 -2.50 -11.24 -4.01
N LEU A 119 -2.09 -10.03 -4.41
CA LEU A 119 -1.69 -9.68 -5.77
C LEU A 119 -0.24 -9.21 -5.79
N ALA A 120 0.56 -9.68 -6.75
CA ALA A 120 1.85 -9.08 -7.09
C ALA A 120 1.66 -8.06 -8.21
N ILE A 121 2.12 -6.82 -7.98
CA ILE A 121 2.06 -5.71 -8.92
C ILE A 121 3.48 -5.43 -9.40
N THR A 122 3.73 -5.53 -10.71
CA THR A 122 4.99 -5.13 -11.34
C THR A 122 4.72 -4.02 -12.34
N THR A 123 5.37 -2.88 -12.13
CA THR A 123 5.33 -1.74 -13.05
C THR A 123 6.67 -1.62 -13.76
N LEU A 124 6.65 -1.63 -15.09
CA LEU A 124 7.78 -1.36 -15.98
C LEU A 124 7.53 -0.02 -16.68
N VAL A 125 8.59 0.77 -16.83
CA VAL A 125 8.61 2.01 -17.60
C VAL A 125 9.69 1.88 -18.68
N SER A 126 9.25 1.82 -19.94
CA SER A 126 10.08 1.74 -21.15
C SER A 126 10.08 3.10 -21.84
N GLY A 127 11.21 3.53 -22.37
CA GLY A 127 11.31 4.76 -23.15
C GLY A 127 11.03 4.50 -24.64
N ASN A 128 10.15 5.31 -25.24
CA ASN A 128 9.74 5.18 -26.64
C ASN A 128 10.13 6.44 -27.44
N LEU A 129 11.26 6.35 -28.16
CA LEU A 129 11.77 7.47 -28.96
C LEU A 129 10.90 7.74 -30.21
N GLY A 130 10.19 6.74 -30.73
CA GLY A 130 9.36 6.88 -31.94
C GLY A 130 8.13 7.77 -31.76
N LYS A 131 7.75 8.10 -30.51
CA LYS A 131 6.65 9.02 -30.17
C LYS A 131 7.09 10.49 -30.05
N LEU A 132 8.37 10.80 -30.25
CA LEU A 132 8.92 12.16 -30.14
C LEU A 132 9.03 12.84 -31.51
N SER A 133 8.32 13.95 -31.70
CA SER A 133 8.61 14.90 -32.78
C SER A 133 9.91 15.66 -32.46
N GLU A 134 10.71 16.00 -33.46
CA GLU A 134 12.02 16.64 -33.23
C GLU A 134 11.90 18.11 -32.79
N ASN A 135 10.87 18.83 -33.24
CA ASN A 135 10.80 20.30 -33.24
C ASN A 135 9.89 20.96 -32.17
N GLU A 136 9.36 20.20 -31.20
CA GLU A 136 8.55 20.76 -30.10
C GLU A 136 9.42 21.27 -28.93
N SER A 137 8.87 22.18 -28.11
CA SER A 137 9.41 22.51 -26.79
C SER A 137 9.44 21.28 -25.86
N VAL A 138 10.24 21.31 -24.79
CA VAL A 138 10.16 20.24 -23.78
C VAL A 138 9.20 20.66 -22.67
N ASP A 139 7.98 20.12 -22.76
CA ASP A 139 6.91 20.25 -21.77
C ASP A 139 6.56 18.89 -21.16
N GLU A 140 5.68 18.88 -20.15
CA GLU A 140 5.20 17.67 -19.48
C GLU A 140 4.49 16.72 -20.46
N GLU A 141 3.82 17.25 -21.47
CA GLU A 141 3.13 16.46 -22.50
C GLU A 141 4.12 15.69 -23.37
N ARG A 142 5.27 16.28 -23.74
CA ARG A 142 6.35 15.60 -24.47
C ARG A 142 7.05 14.54 -23.61
N ILE A 143 7.29 14.82 -22.33
CA ILE A 143 7.88 13.84 -21.40
C ILE A 143 6.92 12.66 -21.23
N SER A 144 5.61 12.91 -21.11
CA SER A 144 4.64 11.82 -20.95
C SER A 144 4.50 10.96 -22.21
N ARG A 145 4.56 11.55 -23.40
CA ARG A 145 4.61 10.82 -24.69
C ARG A 145 5.88 9.97 -24.86
N ALA A 146 6.98 10.32 -24.19
CA ALA A 146 8.26 9.61 -24.29
C ALA A 146 8.32 8.27 -23.53
N PHE A 147 7.33 7.95 -22.68
CA PHE A 147 7.37 6.79 -21.80
C PHE A 147 6.13 5.91 -21.90
N ASP A 148 6.35 4.63 -22.17
CA ASP A 148 5.34 3.58 -22.10
C ASP A 148 5.37 2.93 -20.70
N VAL A 149 4.23 2.99 -20.01
CA VAL A 149 4.04 2.38 -18.69
C VAL A 149 3.24 1.09 -18.81
N TYR A 150 3.82 0.01 -18.30
CA TYR A 150 3.23 -1.32 -18.26
C TYR A 150 2.98 -1.70 -16.81
N VAL A 151 1.75 -2.05 -16.43
CA VAL A 151 1.44 -2.54 -15.08
C VAL A 151 0.86 -3.94 -15.17
N HIS A 152 1.69 -4.93 -14.82
CA HIS A 152 1.30 -6.33 -14.71
C HIS A 152 0.80 -6.61 -13.29
N VAL A 153 -0.39 -7.18 -13.16
CA VAL A 153 -0.95 -7.68 -11.90
C VAL A 153 -1.23 -9.17 -12.02
N GLY A 154 -0.85 -9.96 -11.02
CA GLY A 154 -1.19 -11.39 -10.97
C GLY A 154 -1.33 -11.90 -9.55
N ILE A 155 -2.04 -13.02 -9.37
CA ILE A 155 -2.20 -13.68 -8.06
C ILE A 155 -0.82 -14.02 -7.48
N TYR A 156 -0.66 -13.76 -6.18
CA TYR A 156 0.52 -14.08 -5.40
C TYR A 156 0.13 -14.75 -4.08
N VAL A 157 0.85 -15.81 -3.72
CA VAL A 157 0.71 -16.49 -2.42
C VAL A 157 1.95 -16.16 -1.59
N PRO A 158 1.84 -15.36 -0.52
CA PRO A 158 2.97 -15.08 0.35
C PRO A 158 3.42 -16.32 1.11
N SER A 159 4.73 -16.59 1.13
CA SER A 159 5.32 -17.56 2.06
C SER A 159 5.20 -17.02 3.49
N MET A 160 4.84 -17.89 4.43
CA MET A 160 4.79 -17.56 5.86
C MET A 160 6.21 -17.56 6.45
N PHE A 161 6.58 -16.46 7.11
CA PHE A 161 7.82 -16.36 7.89
C PHE A 161 7.78 -17.32 9.10
N GLY A 162 8.95 -17.75 9.58
CA GLY A 162 9.07 -18.66 10.73
C GLY A 162 8.83 -20.14 10.44
N ILE A 163 8.31 -20.49 9.25
CA ILE A 163 8.10 -21.88 8.83
C ILE A 163 9.38 -22.43 8.19
N ARG A 164 9.79 -23.65 8.56
CA ARG A 164 11.04 -24.27 8.10
C ARG A 164 11.00 -24.63 6.61
N GLU A 165 9.86 -25.09 6.12
CA GLU A 165 9.61 -25.39 4.71
C GLU A 165 9.68 -24.12 3.82
N ASN A 166 9.60 -22.93 4.42
CA ASN A 166 9.76 -21.64 3.76
C ASN A 166 11.17 -21.04 3.94
N CYS A 167 12.14 -21.78 4.48
CA CYS A 167 13.54 -21.33 4.54
C CYS A 167 14.11 -21.05 3.15
N ALA A 168 15.00 -20.07 3.07
CA ALA A 168 15.84 -19.87 1.91
C ALA A 168 17.05 -20.82 1.93
N HIS A 169 17.40 -21.34 0.75
CA HIS A 169 18.61 -22.12 0.51
C HIS A 169 19.38 -21.41 -0.59
N LEU A 170 20.59 -20.94 -0.30
CA LEU A 170 21.33 -20.06 -1.18
C LEU A 170 22.47 -20.81 -1.88
N ALA A 171 22.76 -20.47 -3.14
CA ALA A 171 23.94 -20.95 -3.85
C ALA A 171 24.68 -19.78 -4.52
N MET A 172 25.95 -19.58 -4.18
CA MET A 172 26.79 -18.53 -4.76
C MET A 172 27.35 -18.98 -6.11
N VAL A 173 27.02 -18.26 -7.19
CA VAL A 173 27.31 -18.70 -8.57
C VAL A 173 27.59 -17.59 -9.57
N GLY A 174 27.11 -16.37 -9.32
CA GLY A 174 27.15 -15.29 -10.30
C GLY A 174 28.08 -14.16 -9.92
N ARG A 175 28.48 -13.36 -10.91
CA ARG A 175 29.17 -12.07 -10.71
C ARG A 175 28.20 -10.97 -10.28
N GLY A 176 28.74 -9.88 -9.74
CA GLY A 176 27.98 -8.66 -9.47
C GLY A 176 27.33 -8.08 -10.74
N ARG A 177 26.33 -7.22 -10.57
CA ARG A 177 25.53 -6.68 -11.69
C ARG A 177 26.12 -5.37 -12.21
N ASP A 178 26.12 -5.19 -13.52
CA ASP A 178 26.36 -3.87 -14.11
C ASP A 178 25.25 -2.89 -13.72
N VAL A 179 25.60 -1.65 -13.36
CA VAL A 179 24.65 -0.60 -12.92
C VAL A 179 23.66 -1.12 -11.85
N ALA A 180 24.19 -1.85 -10.87
CA ALA A 180 23.38 -2.51 -9.84
C ALA A 180 22.43 -1.58 -9.06
N GLU A 181 22.76 -0.30 -8.95
CA GLU A 181 21.91 0.72 -8.31
C GLU A 181 20.53 0.86 -8.98
N ALA A 182 20.42 0.54 -10.27
CA ALA A 182 19.17 0.53 -11.02
C ALA A 182 18.54 -0.88 -11.07
N LYS A 183 17.20 -0.92 -11.11
CA LYS A 183 16.45 -2.16 -11.41
C LYS A 183 15.89 -2.08 -12.83
N TYR A 184 16.57 -2.72 -13.76
CA TYR A 184 16.28 -2.70 -15.19
C TYR A 184 15.91 -4.10 -15.70
N SER A 185 15.06 -4.18 -16.73
CA SER A 185 14.46 -5.44 -17.19
C SER A 185 15.48 -6.38 -17.83
N ASP A 186 16.55 -5.86 -18.43
CA ASP A 186 17.62 -6.62 -19.08
C ASP A 186 18.32 -7.60 -18.13
N TRP A 187 18.38 -7.31 -16.83
CA TRP A 187 18.87 -8.24 -15.81
C TRP A 187 18.10 -9.58 -15.79
N VAL A 188 16.81 -9.59 -16.16
CA VAL A 188 16.02 -10.82 -16.29
C VAL A 188 16.54 -11.72 -17.41
N ARG A 189 17.08 -11.14 -18.50
CA ARG A 189 17.75 -11.87 -19.58
C ARG A 189 19.14 -12.33 -19.12
N GLN A 190 19.94 -11.42 -18.57
CA GLN A 190 21.32 -11.66 -18.14
C GLN A 190 21.44 -12.81 -17.13
N ARG A 191 20.57 -12.85 -16.11
CA ARG A 191 20.64 -13.88 -15.05
C ARG A 191 20.22 -15.29 -15.46
N LYS A 192 19.69 -15.50 -16.68
CA LYS A 192 19.29 -16.85 -17.17
C LYS A 192 20.45 -17.83 -17.33
N SER A 193 21.68 -17.33 -17.54
CA SER A 193 22.88 -18.18 -17.54
C SER A 193 23.13 -18.77 -16.15
N LEU A 194 23.01 -17.95 -15.10
CA LEU A 194 23.21 -18.32 -13.69
C LEU A 194 22.22 -19.39 -13.21
N GLU A 195 20.99 -19.36 -13.72
CA GLU A 195 19.96 -20.38 -13.43
C GLU A 195 20.41 -21.81 -13.81
N LYS A 196 21.35 -21.98 -14.76
CA LYS A 196 21.94 -23.29 -15.11
C LYS A 196 22.86 -23.85 -14.01
N LEU A 197 23.39 -22.98 -13.16
CA LEU A 197 24.28 -23.30 -12.05
C LEU A 197 23.51 -23.57 -10.75
N ARG A 198 22.17 -23.41 -10.73
CA ARG A 198 21.33 -23.60 -9.53
C ARG A 198 21.31 -25.08 -9.09
N PRO A 199 21.78 -25.41 -7.87
CA PRO A 199 21.55 -26.72 -7.27
C PRO A 199 20.05 -26.96 -7.01
N PRO A 200 19.55 -28.21 -7.06
CA PRO A 200 18.11 -28.50 -7.00
C PRO A 200 17.35 -27.96 -5.79
N LEU A 201 18.02 -27.78 -4.65
CA LEU A 201 17.42 -27.25 -3.41
C LEU A 201 17.53 -25.73 -3.28
N ALA A 202 18.36 -25.06 -4.09
CA ALA A 202 18.62 -23.63 -3.92
C ALA A 202 17.44 -22.79 -4.42
N THR A 203 16.89 -21.96 -3.54
CA THR A 203 15.74 -21.07 -3.81
C THR A 203 16.15 -19.65 -4.19
N GLU A 204 17.44 -19.31 -4.08
CA GLU A 204 18.03 -18.04 -4.53
C GLU A 204 19.51 -18.25 -4.89
N LEU A 205 20.03 -17.41 -5.79
CA LEU A 205 21.42 -17.43 -6.24
C LEU A 205 22.14 -16.20 -5.73
N LEU A 206 23.31 -16.36 -5.10
CA LEU A 206 24.13 -15.26 -4.59
C LEU A 206 25.18 -14.82 -5.61
N LEU A 207 25.49 -13.52 -5.56
CA LEU A 207 26.43 -12.83 -6.43
C LEU A 207 27.69 -12.42 -5.67
N SER A 208 28.85 -12.70 -6.24
CA SER A 208 30.20 -12.39 -5.74
C SER A 208 31.15 -12.25 -6.92
N ASN A 209 32.24 -11.47 -6.82
CA ASN A 209 33.20 -11.34 -7.93
C ASN A 209 34.41 -12.28 -7.79
N ASP A 210 34.71 -12.71 -6.57
CA ASP A 210 35.89 -13.45 -6.14
C ASP A 210 35.57 -14.80 -5.46
N GLY A 211 34.30 -15.03 -5.11
CA GLY A 211 33.88 -16.21 -4.35
C GLY A 211 34.06 -16.07 -2.83
N ASP A 212 34.37 -14.87 -2.34
CA ASP A 212 34.45 -14.56 -0.92
C ASP A 212 33.48 -13.44 -0.52
N GLN A 213 33.57 -12.28 -1.18
CA GLN A 213 32.75 -11.11 -0.86
C GLN A 213 31.36 -11.26 -1.51
N ILE A 214 30.33 -11.43 -0.68
CA ILE A 214 28.95 -11.62 -1.14
C ILE A 214 28.23 -10.26 -1.21
N PHE A 215 27.73 -9.89 -2.38
CA PHE A 215 27.06 -8.61 -2.59
C PHE A 215 25.57 -8.71 -2.31
N GLU A 216 24.87 -9.51 -3.12
CA GLU A 216 23.42 -9.67 -3.04
C GLU A 216 22.97 -10.97 -3.71
N GLY A 217 21.66 -11.25 -3.67
CA GLY A 217 21.05 -12.34 -4.43
C GLY A 217 20.57 -11.87 -5.82
N SER A 218 20.29 -12.83 -6.71
CA SER A 218 19.87 -12.54 -8.09
C SER A 218 18.58 -11.73 -8.18
N VAL A 219 17.71 -11.82 -7.17
CA VAL A 219 16.48 -11.01 -7.05
C VAL A 219 16.21 -10.53 -5.60
N THR A 220 17.24 -10.49 -4.75
CA THR A 220 17.17 -10.13 -3.33
C THR A 220 18.42 -9.38 -2.87
N ASN A 221 18.33 -8.62 -1.78
CA ASN A 221 19.51 -8.22 -1.02
C ASN A 221 19.83 -9.27 0.06
N PHE A 222 21.10 -9.41 0.44
CA PHE A 222 21.59 -10.42 1.38
C PHE A 222 22.09 -9.78 2.68
N PHE A 223 21.84 -10.46 3.80
CA PHE A 223 22.24 -10.06 5.14
C PHE A 223 22.71 -11.27 5.96
N VAL A 224 23.67 -11.04 6.84
CA VAL A 224 24.09 -11.99 7.88
C VAL A 224 24.09 -11.32 9.25
N VAL A 225 23.85 -12.10 10.29
CA VAL A 225 24.07 -11.73 11.69
C VAL A 225 25.36 -12.41 12.13
N CYS A 226 26.38 -11.60 12.40
CA CYS A 226 27.74 -12.04 12.65
C CYS A 226 28.13 -11.80 14.12
N CYS A 227 28.73 -12.80 14.75
CA CYS A 227 29.34 -12.69 16.07
C CYS A 227 30.62 -11.84 15.98
N LYS A 228 30.74 -10.82 16.83
CA LYS A 228 31.93 -9.97 16.93
C LYS A 228 33.04 -10.74 17.63
N ASP A 229 34.20 -10.79 17.01
CA ASP A 229 35.37 -11.49 17.55
C ASP A 229 35.82 -10.87 18.88
N LYS A 230 35.93 -11.69 19.93
CA LYS A 230 36.24 -11.23 21.30
C LYS A 230 37.62 -10.58 21.42
N ASN A 231 38.48 -10.72 20.41
CA ASN A 231 39.82 -10.17 20.41
C ASN A 231 39.88 -8.65 20.18
N GLU A 232 38.89 -8.03 19.51
CA GLU A 232 38.84 -6.56 19.37
C GLU A 232 38.54 -5.84 20.71
N ALA A 233 38.09 -6.57 21.73
CA ALA A 233 37.78 -6.01 23.06
C ALA A 233 39.00 -5.82 23.99
N LYS A 234 40.22 -6.19 23.56
CA LYS A 234 41.41 -6.18 24.43
C LYS A 234 42.08 -4.81 24.67
N GLU A 235 41.65 -3.75 24.00
CA GLU A 235 42.36 -2.45 24.05
C GLU A 235 41.66 -1.32 24.85
N LYS A 236 40.58 -1.61 25.60
CA LYS A 236 39.98 -0.64 26.55
C LYS A 236 39.58 -1.30 27.86
N HIS A 237 40.40 -1.07 28.89
CA HIS A 237 40.16 -1.50 30.27
C HIS A 237 39.05 -0.69 30.95
N LEU A 238 38.36 -1.34 31.91
CA LEU A 238 37.48 -0.80 32.95
C LEU A 238 36.36 0.17 32.50
N ASP A 239 35.13 -0.33 32.39
CA ASP A 239 34.13 -0.19 33.47
C ASP A 239 32.83 -0.94 33.12
N ASP A 240 31.94 -1.13 34.10
CA ASP A 240 30.73 -1.97 34.04
C ASP A 240 29.73 -1.60 32.91
N TYR A 241 28.77 -2.53 32.65
CA TYR A 241 27.63 -2.42 31.72
C TYR A 241 27.84 -2.74 30.22
N LYS A 242 28.96 -3.33 29.80
CA LYS A 242 29.23 -3.60 28.36
C LYS A 242 29.26 -5.09 27.93
N ASN A 243 28.11 -5.77 28.04
CA ASN A 243 27.93 -7.13 27.50
C ASN A 243 26.70 -7.27 26.58
N MET A 244 26.27 -6.17 25.93
CA MET A 244 24.93 -6.07 25.35
C MET A 244 24.81 -6.32 23.83
N TYR A 245 25.92 -6.30 23.06
CA TYR A 245 25.88 -6.64 21.63
C TYR A 245 27.14 -7.40 21.19
N SER A 246 27.12 -8.72 21.36
CA SER A 246 28.07 -9.64 20.73
C SER A 246 27.82 -9.84 19.23
N PHE A 247 26.76 -9.25 18.67
CA PHE A 247 26.33 -9.46 17.29
C PHE A 247 26.22 -8.14 16.51
N GLU A 248 26.43 -8.22 15.19
CA GLU A 248 26.10 -7.17 14.23
C GLU A 248 25.47 -7.73 12.96
N VAL A 249 24.60 -6.95 12.34
CA VAL A 249 24.06 -7.22 11.00
C VAL A 249 25.06 -6.70 9.96
N GLN A 250 25.39 -7.50 8.96
CA GLN A 250 26.23 -7.11 7.82
C GLN A 250 25.46 -7.24 6.51
N THR A 251 25.65 -6.29 5.59
CA THR A 251 25.15 -6.32 4.22
C THR A 251 26.08 -5.51 3.32
N ALA A 252 26.26 -5.90 2.06
CA ALA A 252 27.15 -5.18 1.16
C ALA A 252 26.67 -3.73 0.91
N PRO A 253 27.57 -2.73 0.94
CA PRO A 253 27.23 -1.33 0.68
C PRO A 253 26.82 -1.14 -0.79
N ILE A 254 26.09 -0.06 -1.07
CA ILE A 254 25.64 0.27 -2.44
C ILE A 254 26.85 0.48 -3.38
N SER A 255 27.96 1.00 -2.86
CA SER A 255 29.23 1.21 -3.58
C SER A 255 29.85 -0.06 -4.17
N ASP A 256 29.51 -1.24 -3.63
CA ASP A 256 30.05 -2.52 -4.10
C ASP A 256 29.23 -3.10 -5.27
N GLY A 257 28.23 -2.36 -5.76
CA GLY A 257 27.35 -2.80 -6.84
C GLY A 257 26.17 -3.63 -6.34
N VAL A 258 25.33 -3.03 -5.49
CA VAL A 258 24.16 -3.65 -4.85
C VAL A 258 22.89 -2.85 -5.15
N LEU A 259 21.73 -3.51 -5.30
CA LEU A 259 20.46 -2.80 -5.44
C LEU A 259 20.09 -2.08 -4.14
N PRO A 260 19.79 -0.76 -4.15
CA PRO A 260 19.06 -0.10 -3.06
C PRO A 260 17.60 -0.59 -3.01
N GLY A 261 17.41 -1.83 -2.55
CA GLY A 261 16.09 -2.42 -2.38
C GLY A 261 15.28 -1.73 -1.28
N VAL A 262 13.98 -1.54 -1.50
CA VAL A 262 13.09 -0.91 -0.52
C VAL A 262 13.13 -1.64 0.83
N VAL A 263 13.12 -2.97 0.83
CA VAL A 263 13.17 -3.75 2.07
C VAL A 263 14.56 -3.74 2.71
N ARG A 264 15.65 -3.63 1.93
CA ARG A 264 17.01 -3.39 2.45
C ARG A 264 17.08 -2.06 3.22
N GLN A 265 16.49 -1.00 2.67
CA GLN A 265 16.39 0.29 3.35
C GLN A 265 15.58 0.19 4.66
N LEU A 266 14.45 -0.53 4.64
CA LEU A 266 13.65 -0.78 5.84
C LEU A 266 14.41 -1.58 6.91
N VAL A 267 15.22 -2.58 6.54
CA VAL A 267 16.10 -3.29 7.50
C VAL A 267 17.08 -2.32 8.16
N ILE A 268 17.71 -1.44 7.40
CA ILE A 268 18.67 -0.45 7.91
C ILE A 268 17.98 0.54 8.86
N GLU A 269 16.81 1.07 8.48
CA GLU A 269 15.97 1.90 9.35
C GLU A 269 15.60 1.18 10.66
N VAL A 270 15.15 -0.08 10.57
CA VAL A 270 14.76 -0.88 11.74
C VAL A 270 15.96 -1.15 12.65
N CYS A 271 17.12 -1.51 12.10
CA CYS A 271 18.33 -1.74 12.89
C CYS A 271 18.75 -0.47 13.64
N SER A 272 18.78 0.67 12.94
CA SER A 272 19.05 1.98 13.54
C SER A 272 18.06 2.32 14.65
N ASN A 273 16.75 2.15 14.41
CA ASN A 273 15.69 2.49 15.37
C ASN A 273 15.65 1.57 16.60
N LYS A 274 16.13 0.32 16.48
CA LYS A 274 16.22 -0.64 17.58
C LYS A 274 17.57 -0.68 18.28
N GLY A 275 18.56 0.08 17.81
CA GLY A 275 19.94 -0.01 18.31
C GLY A 275 20.60 -1.36 18.01
N ILE A 276 20.15 -2.08 16.98
CA ILE A 276 20.82 -3.29 16.49
C ILE A 276 22.04 -2.81 15.68
N PRO A 277 23.28 -3.18 16.06
CA PRO A 277 24.46 -2.75 15.30
C PRO A 277 24.40 -3.28 13.87
N LEU A 278 24.51 -2.39 12.89
CA LEU A 278 24.56 -2.75 11.46
C LEU A 278 25.79 -2.10 10.83
N ARG A 279 26.47 -2.85 9.96
CA ARG A 279 27.61 -2.37 9.17
C ARG A 279 27.39 -2.69 7.69
N GLU A 280 27.45 -1.67 6.85
CA GLU A 280 27.44 -1.85 5.39
C GLU A 280 28.84 -2.28 4.92
N VAL A 281 29.07 -3.59 4.95
CA VAL A 281 30.26 -4.30 4.45
C VAL A 281 29.81 -5.60 3.79
N ALA A 282 30.37 -5.95 2.63
CA ALA A 282 30.03 -7.21 1.97
C ALA A 282 30.47 -8.41 2.85
N PRO A 283 29.55 -9.33 3.24
CA PRO A 283 29.90 -10.47 4.05
C PRO A 283 30.90 -11.40 3.35
N SER A 284 31.99 -11.75 4.06
CA SER A 284 33.06 -12.64 3.59
C SER A 284 32.73 -14.11 3.87
N TRP A 285 32.67 -14.94 2.85
CA TRP A 285 32.43 -16.38 2.95
C TRP A 285 33.49 -17.14 3.77
N SER A 286 34.74 -16.66 3.75
CA SER A 286 35.84 -17.16 4.59
C SER A 286 35.57 -16.94 6.08
N LYS A 287 34.70 -15.98 6.43
CA LYS A 287 34.27 -15.66 7.79
C LYS A 287 32.92 -16.27 8.19
N ARG A 288 32.33 -17.13 7.34
CA ARG A 288 30.98 -17.71 7.55
C ARG A 288 30.76 -18.45 8.87
N GLU A 289 31.81 -18.97 9.49
CA GLU A 289 31.71 -19.68 10.78
C GLU A 289 31.37 -18.73 11.94
N MET A 290 31.49 -17.42 11.74
CA MET A 290 31.00 -16.39 12.68
C MET A 290 29.55 -15.98 12.41
N TRP A 291 28.87 -16.52 11.39
CA TRP A 291 27.48 -16.20 11.08
C TRP A 291 26.52 -17.10 11.86
N GLU A 292 25.76 -16.51 12.78
CA GLU A 292 24.72 -17.18 13.57
C GLU A 292 23.38 -17.22 12.84
N GLU A 293 23.06 -16.16 12.07
CA GLU A 293 21.83 -16.06 11.30
C GLU A 293 22.13 -15.50 9.90
N ALA A 294 21.27 -15.79 8.92
CA ALA A 294 21.26 -15.11 7.63
C ALA A 294 19.84 -14.93 7.12
N PHE A 295 19.63 -13.88 6.34
CA PHE A 295 18.35 -13.60 5.70
C PHE A 295 18.51 -12.86 4.37
N ILE A 296 17.48 -12.96 3.53
CA ILE A 296 17.38 -12.28 2.25
C ILE A 296 16.13 -11.42 2.20
N THR A 297 16.17 -10.30 1.46
CA THR A 297 15.04 -9.37 1.35
C THR A 297 14.64 -9.04 -0.09
N SER A 298 13.34 -9.07 -0.39
CA SER A 298 12.76 -8.52 -1.62
C SER A 298 11.33 -8.05 -1.41
N SER A 299 10.77 -7.26 -2.32
CA SER A 299 9.40 -6.70 -2.17
C SER A 299 8.30 -7.76 -2.01
N LEU A 300 8.47 -8.95 -2.58
CA LEU A 300 7.47 -10.02 -2.53
C LEU A 300 7.61 -10.83 -1.23
N ARG A 301 8.84 -11.24 -0.91
CA ARG A 301 9.15 -12.05 0.27
C ARG A 301 9.21 -11.26 1.58
N LEU A 302 9.32 -9.93 1.48
CA LEU A 302 9.77 -9.03 2.55
C LEU A 302 11.13 -9.47 3.09
N LEU A 303 11.15 -10.24 4.17
CA LEU A 303 12.35 -10.81 4.80
C LEU A 303 12.15 -12.33 4.92
N GLN A 304 13.09 -13.10 4.40
CA GLN A 304 13.09 -14.57 4.44
C GLN A 304 14.37 -15.06 5.11
N HIS A 305 14.22 -15.86 6.16
CA HIS A 305 15.29 -16.55 6.89
C HIS A 305 15.96 -17.63 6.03
N VAL A 306 17.27 -17.84 6.24
CA VAL A 306 18.11 -18.75 5.45
C VAL A 306 18.55 -19.95 6.27
N GLU A 307 18.30 -21.18 5.80
CA GLU A 307 18.74 -22.41 6.47
C GLU A 307 20.11 -22.89 5.98
N THR A 308 20.39 -22.76 4.67
CA THR A 308 21.69 -23.14 4.11
C THR A 308 22.24 -22.13 3.10
N ILE A 309 23.57 -22.03 3.04
CA ILE A 309 24.31 -21.32 2.00
C ILE A 309 25.36 -22.26 1.45
N ARG A 310 25.45 -22.37 0.12
CA ARG A 310 26.47 -23.14 -0.59
C ARG A 310 27.37 -22.21 -1.39
N ALA A 311 28.67 -22.38 -1.24
CA ALA A 311 29.69 -21.77 -2.09
C ALA A 311 30.45 -22.84 -2.86
N PRO A 312 30.97 -22.54 -4.06
CA PRO A 312 31.85 -23.45 -4.76
C PRO A 312 33.21 -23.52 -4.04
N SER A 313 33.80 -24.71 -3.96
CA SER A 313 35.13 -24.94 -3.37
C SER A 313 36.28 -24.27 -4.16
N SER A 314 36.01 -23.83 -5.39
CA SER A 314 36.89 -23.02 -6.22
C SER A 314 36.05 -22.12 -7.12
N TRP A 315 36.40 -20.83 -7.20
CA TRP A 315 35.71 -19.82 -8.00
C TRP A 315 36.07 -19.88 -9.49
N GLU A 316 37.12 -20.61 -9.86
CA GLU A 316 37.64 -20.62 -11.23
C GLU A 316 36.73 -21.38 -12.20
N SER A 317 36.52 -20.79 -13.39
CA SER A 317 35.81 -21.40 -14.52
C SER A 317 34.40 -21.91 -14.18
N LEU A 318 33.65 -21.18 -13.35
CA LEU A 318 32.24 -21.46 -13.05
C LEU A 318 31.36 -21.37 -14.29
N ASP A 319 31.60 -20.39 -15.15
CA ASP A 319 30.80 -20.13 -16.36
C ASP A 319 30.81 -21.28 -17.39
N SER A 320 31.79 -22.19 -17.30
CA SER A 320 31.92 -23.37 -18.16
C SER A 320 31.42 -24.68 -17.52
N LYS A 321 30.92 -24.65 -16.28
CA LYS A 321 30.51 -25.83 -15.51
C LYS A 321 28.99 -25.97 -15.42
N THR A 322 28.51 -27.17 -15.07
CA THR A 322 27.15 -27.38 -14.55
C THR A 322 27.15 -27.49 -13.02
N TRP A 323 25.98 -27.31 -12.38
CA TRP A 323 25.85 -27.42 -10.91
C TRP A 323 26.34 -28.76 -10.33
N LYS A 324 26.36 -29.83 -11.15
CA LYS A 324 26.83 -31.17 -10.77
C LYS A 324 28.35 -31.30 -10.75
N GLU A 325 29.05 -30.48 -11.54
CA GLU A 325 30.52 -30.47 -11.63
C GLU A 325 31.17 -29.56 -10.58
N ILE A 326 30.37 -28.70 -9.95
CA ILE A 326 30.81 -27.83 -8.86
C ILE A 326 30.88 -28.66 -7.57
N SER A 327 32.06 -28.66 -6.93
CA SER A 327 32.21 -29.06 -5.54
C SER A 327 31.68 -27.93 -4.65
N TRP A 328 30.82 -28.25 -3.69
CA TRP A 328 30.15 -27.26 -2.84
C TRP A 328 30.58 -27.39 -1.38
N VAL A 329 30.91 -26.26 -0.75
CA VAL A 329 31.03 -26.10 0.70
C VAL A 329 29.72 -25.52 1.22
N GLU A 330 29.13 -26.12 2.24
CA GLU A 330 27.85 -25.69 2.83
C GLU A 330 28.04 -25.12 4.24
N LYS A 331 27.37 -24.00 4.52
CA LYS A 331 27.09 -23.51 5.87
C LYS A 331 25.61 -23.76 6.13
N GLN A 332 25.31 -24.50 7.20
CA GLN A 332 23.95 -24.64 7.74
C GLN A 332 23.79 -23.76 8.99
N PHE A 333 22.60 -23.22 9.19
CA PHE A 333 22.22 -22.48 10.39
C PHE A 333 21.40 -23.38 11.33
N GLN A 334 21.69 -23.32 12.64
CA GLN A 334 21.07 -24.20 13.64
C GLN A 334 19.71 -23.67 14.11
N GLU A 335 19.61 -22.36 14.32
CA GLU A 335 18.36 -21.66 14.64
C GLU A 335 17.87 -20.92 13.39
N CYS A 336 16.65 -21.21 12.94
CA CYS A 336 16.10 -20.61 11.72
C CYS A 336 14.56 -20.49 11.81
N PRO A 337 13.99 -19.27 11.87
CA PRO A 337 14.68 -17.98 11.94
C PRO A 337 15.37 -17.78 13.30
N GLY A 338 16.51 -17.07 13.30
CA GLY A 338 17.14 -16.61 14.53
C GLY A 338 16.43 -15.40 15.15
N MET A 339 16.87 -15.02 16.35
CA MET A 339 16.22 -13.97 17.16
C MET A 339 16.30 -12.58 16.52
N ILE A 340 17.45 -12.19 15.96
CA ILE A 340 17.65 -10.86 15.38
C ILE A 340 16.86 -10.74 14.06
N THR A 341 16.90 -11.79 13.22
CA THR A 341 16.11 -11.91 12.00
C THR A 341 14.60 -11.79 12.30
N THR A 342 14.13 -12.47 13.36
CA THR A 342 12.73 -12.40 13.82
C THR A 342 12.35 -11.01 14.32
N ALA A 343 13.21 -10.36 15.12
CA ALA A 343 12.98 -9.00 15.60
C ALA A 343 12.89 -7.98 14.45
N ILE A 344 13.79 -8.08 13.46
CA ILE A 344 13.77 -7.22 12.28
C ILE A 344 12.51 -7.47 11.43
N GLN A 345 12.13 -8.74 11.21
CA GLN A 345 10.95 -9.09 10.43
C GLN A 345 9.67 -8.53 11.05
N LYS A 346 9.51 -8.64 12.37
CA LYS A 346 8.35 -8.10 13.08
C LYS A 346 8.20 -6.60 12.85
N GLU A 347 9.27 -5.84 13.02
CA GLU A 347 9.22 -4.37 12.89
C GLU A 347 9.01 -3.90 11.44
N ILE A 348 9.44 -4.69 10.45
CA ILE A 348 9.08 -4.47 9.03
C ILE A 348 7.58 -4.68 8.82
N MET A 349 6.96 -5.65 9.49
CA MET A 349 5.50 -5.86 9.44
C MET A 349 4.73 -4.75 10.16
N ASP A 350 5.20 -4.31 11.34
CA ASP A 350 4.60 -3.18 12.05
C ASP A 350 4.68 -1.89 11.21
N LYS A 351 5.81 -1.65 10.52
CA LYS A 351 5.94 -0.59 9.50
C LYS A 351 5.01 -0.78 8.30
N ALA A 352 4.78 -2.01 7.84
CA ALA A 352 3.88 -2.30 6.73
C ALA A 352 2.41 -1.91 7.03
N SER A 353 1.98 -2.00 8.30
CA SER A 353 0.67 -1.53 8.74
C SER A 353 0.52 0.00 8.76
N ILE A 354 1.63 0.74 8.88
CA ILE A 354 1.65 2.21 8.96
C ILE A 354 1.91 2.84 7.58
N GLU A 355 2.89 2.31 6.85
CA GLU A 355 3.36 2.80 5.54
C GLU A 355 2.68 2.07 4.35
N GLY A 356 1.69 1.22 4.62
CA GLY A 356 0.90 0.53 3.61
C GLY A 356 0.04 1.52 2.82
N TYR A 357 0.21 1.57 1.51
CA TYR A 357 -0.60 2.44 0.65
C TYR A 357 -2.03 1.86 0.56
N PRO A 358 -3.07 2.60 0.98
CA PRO A 358 -4.42 2.06 1.10
C PRO A 358 -4.99 1.75 -0.28
N VAL A 359 -5.36 0.48 -0.48
CA VAL A 359 -6.02 0.02 -1.70
C VAL A 359 -7.50 0.36 -1.57
N LYS A 360 -7.84 1.57 -2.01
CA LYS A 360 -9.23 2.00 -2.11
C LYS A 360 -9.94 1.13 -3.14
N PHE A 361 -10.86 0.27 -2.70
CA PHE A 361 -11.84 -0.33 -3.60
C PHE A 361 -12.48 0.78 -4.45
N VAL A 362 -12.58 0.59 -5.77
CA VAL A 362 -13.16 1.63 -6.64
C VAL A 362 -14.68 1.58 -6.57
N THR A 363 -15.18 2.27 -5.55
CA THR A 363 -16.50 2.88 -5.47
C THR A 363 -16.33 4.39 -5.74
N HIS A 364 -16.03 4.77 -6.99
CA HIS A 364 -16.21 6.11 -7.58
C HIS A 364 -15.63 7.39 -6.89
N ILE A 365 -14.99 7.32 -5.72
CA ILE A 365 -14.66 8.49 -4.87
C ILE A 365 -13.48 9.35 -5.37
N LYS A 366 -12.59 8.84 -6.24
CA LYS A 366 -11.40 9.60 -6.69
C LYS A 366 -11.68 10.73 -7.71
N ARG A 367 -12.89 10.85 -8.28
CA ARG A 367 -13.23 12.00 -9.14
C ARG A 367 -13.56 13.27 -8.36
N VAL A 368 -13.75 13.18 -7.05
CA VAL A 368 -13.98 14.33 -6.15
C VAL A 368 -12.66 14.83 -5.55
N LEU A 369 -11.77 13.95 -5.07
CA LEU A 369 -10.51 14.37 -4.43
C LEU A 369 -9.51 15.05 -5.38
N LEU A 370 -9.50 14.70 -6.65
CA LEU A 370 -8.57 15.30 -7.64
C LEU A 370 -8.94 16.73 -8.06
N VAL A 371 -10.10 17.24 -7.62
CA VAL A 371 -10.49 18.66 -7.75
C VAL A 371 -10.00 19.50 -6.55
N PHE A 372 -9.64 18.86 -5.43
CA PHE A 372 -9.33 19.57 -4.17
C PHE A 372 -7.86 19.58 -3.75
N CYS A 373 -6.97 18.83 -4.43
CA CYS A 373 -5.52 18.87 -4.17
C CYS A 373 -4.72 19.57 -5.30
N GLY A 374 -5.32 20.59 -5.93
CA GLY A 374 -4.63 21.48 -6.87
C GLY A 374 -4.04 22.70 -6.14
N GLY A 375 -2.70 22.75 -6.06
CA GLY A 375 -1.85 23.94 -5.86
C GLY A 375 -2.35 25.13 -5.03
N THR A 376 -1.76 25.33 -3.85
CA THR A 376 -1.68 26.67 -3.24
C THR A 376 -0.46 27.42 -3.80
N ASN A 377 -0.69 28.25 -4.82
CA ASN A 377 -0.22 29.64 -4.86
C ASN A 377 -0.82 30.36 -6.08
N CYS A 378 -1.79 31.26 -5.80
CA CYS A 378 -2.24 32.36 -6.67
C CYS A 378 -2.91 31.95 -8.01
N ASP A 379 -4.05 32.49 -8.47
CA ASP A 379 -4.82 33.67 -8.04
C ASP A 379 -6.34 33.44 -8.19
N ALA A 380 -7.15 34.38 -7.67
CA ALA A 380 -8.60 34.32 -7.76
C ALA A 380 -9.11 34.50 -9.20
N GLY A 381 -9.76 33.47 -9.75
CA GLY A 381 -10.37 33.49 -11.08
C GLY A 381 -11.42 32.40 -11.25
N SER A 382 -12.69 32.80 -11.16
CA SER A 382 -13.90 31.97 -11.31
C SER A 382 -13.84 30.85 -12.36
N PHE A 383 -14.05 29.59 -11.94
CA PHE A 383 -14.43 28.48 -12.84
C PHE A 383 -15.71 27.78 -12.38
N HIS A 384 -16.52 27.38 -13.37
CA HIS A 384 -17.90 26.96 -13.22
C HIS A 384 -18.03 25.45 -13.44
N VAL A 385 -18.57 24.71 -12.46
CA VAL A 385 -18.75 23.24 -12.55
C VAL A 385 -20.17 22.92 -13.02
N PRO A 386 -20.38 22.14 -14.10
CA PRO A 386 -21.71 21.82 -14.60
C PRO A 386 -22.41 20.74 -13.73
N PRO A 387 -23.74 20.85 -13.50
CA PRO A 387 -24.47 19.93 -12.64
C PRO A 387 -24.92 18.65 -13.36
N ILE A 388 -24.46 17.49 -12.89
CA ILE A 388 -24.86 16.17 -13.40
C ILE A 388 -25.84 15.50 -12.43
N PHE A 389 -27.06 15.26 -12.94
CA PHE A 389 -28.22 14.56 -12.36
C PHE A 389 -28.76 15.02 -10.99
N GLY A 390 -30.03 15.47 -11.00
CA GLY A 390 -30.77 15.86 -9.80
C GLY A 390 -31.55 14.70 -9.19
N PHE A 391 -31.54 14.62 -7.86
CA PHE A 391 -32.41 13.73 -7.09
C PHE A 391 -33.83 14.31 -6.94
N PRO A 392 -34.89 13.47 -6.93
CA PRO A 392 -36.21 13.91 -6.52
C PRO A 392 -36.25 14.21 -5.02
N LYS A 393 -36.92 15.31 -4.65
CA LYS A 393 -37.09 15.74 -3.25
C LYS A 393 -37.88 14.70 -2.45
N PHE A 394 -37.33 14.26 -1.32
CA PHE A 394 -38.12 13.70 -0.22
C PHE A 394 -38.21 14.74 0.90
N PRO A 395 -39.42 15.17 1.31
CA PRO A 395 -39.57 16.03 2.48
C PRO A 395 -39.38 15.19 3.74
N TRP A 396 -38.38 15.55 4.55
CA TRP A 396 -38.29 15.08 5.93
C TRP A 396 -39.50 15.63 6.69
N ILE A 397 -40.37 14.75 7.18
CA ILE A 397 -41.50 15.11 8.04
C ILE A 397 -40.96 15.28 9.47
N PRO A 398 -41.01 16.48 10.07
CA PRO A 398 -40.84 16.62 11.51
C PRO A 398 -42.18 16.28 12.18
N ALA A 399 -42.16 15.49 13.25
CA ALA A 399 -43.31 15.37 14.12
C ALA A 399 -43.64 16.74 14.75
N THR A 400 -44.93 17.05 14.81
CA THR A 400 -45.52 18.36 15.10
C THR A 400 -45.20 18.94 16.49
N MET A 401 -44.99 20.26 16.56
CA MET A 401 -45.43 21.08 17.70
C MET A 401 -45.93 22.48 17.25
N ALA A 402 -47.25 22.67 17.39
CA ALA A 402 -48.07 23.87 17.60
C ALA A 402 -47.69 25.26 17.02
N ASP A 403 -48.69 25.89 16.38
CA ASP A 403 -48.72 27.28 15.89
C ASP A 403 -48.82 28.37 17.00
N ALA A 404 -48.36 29.59 16.68
CA ALA A 404 -49.11 30.85 16.87
C ALA A 404 -48.43 32.04 16.12
N PRO A 405 -49.17 33.09 15.68
CA PRO A 405 -48.75 33.91 14.52
C PRO A 405 -48.40 35.40 14.81
N GLY A 406 -47.76 36.05 13.81
CA GLY A 406 -47.63 37.51 13.70
C GLY A 406 -47.31 37.94 12.26
N SER A 407 -48.01 38.96 11.74
CA SER A 407 -48.02 39.34 10.30
C SER A 407 -47.35 40.73 10.03
N PRO A 408 -47.52 41.45 8.88
CA PRO A 408 -46.38 41.64 7.97
C PRO A 408 -46.12 43.08 7.44
N ALA A 409 -44.97 43.32 6.78
CA ALA A 409 -44.71 44.39 5.80
C ALA A 409 -43.32 44.17 5.14
N GLY A 410 -43.03 44.53 3.87
CA GLY A 410 -43.88 44.99 2.76
C GLY A 410 -43.05 45.55 1.57
N GLY A 411 -43.42 45.21 0.32
CA GLY A 411 -42.95 45.82 -0.97
C GLY A 411 -41.52 45.51 -1.46
N SER A 412 -41.17 45.62 -2.76
CA SER A 412 -41.98 45.74 -4.01
C SER A 412 -41.08 45.65 -5.28
N HIS A 413 -41.68 45.32 -6.45
CA HIS A 413 -41.13 45.22 -7.83
C HIS A 413 -40.08 44.10 -8.11
N GLU A 414 -40.32 43.14 -9.02
CA GLU A 414 -40.48 43.19 -10.51
C GLU A 414 -39.18 43.53 -11.26
N SER A 415 -38.77 42.90 -12.37
CA SER A 415 -39.17 41.65 -13.07
C SER A 415 -38.07 41.33 -14.12
N GLY A 416 -37.88 40.12 -14.65
CA GLY A 416 -38.51 38.81 -14.43
C GLY A 416 -38.19 37.86 -15.60
N GLY A 417 -37.89 36.58 -15.36
CA GLY A 417 -37.44 35.65 -16.42
C GLY A 417 -37.23 34.19 -15.97
N ASP A 418 -38.12 33.31 -16.45
CA ASP A 418 -38.11 31.84 -16.50
C ASP A 418 -37.85 30.99 -15.23
N GLN A 419 -38.65 29.94 -15.04
CA GLN A 419 -38.65 29.12 -13.82
C GLN A 419 -37.97 27.76 -13.99
N SER A 420 -36.93 27.51 -13.18
CA SER A 420 -36.53 26.14 -12.82
C SER A 420 -36.13 26.09 -11.34
N PRO A 421 -36.79 25.27 -10.49
CA PRO A 421 -36.62 25.32 -9.04
C PRO A 421 -35.38 24.54 -8.57
N ARG A 422 -34.18 24.94 -9.02
CA ARG A 422 -32.90 24.56 -8.39
C ARG A 422 -32.74 25.34 -7.09
N ALA A 423 -33.32 24.79 -6.03
CA ALA A 423 -33.17 25.33 -4.68
C ALA A 423 -31.68 25.37 -4.30
N ASN A 424 -31.25 26.51 -3.76
CA ASN A 424 -29.99 26.63 -3.02
C ASN A 424 -30.05 25.72 -1.79
N VAL A 425 -29.59 24.47 -1.94
CA VAL A 425 -29.30 23.60 -0.79
C VAL A 425 -28.16 24.26 -0.04
N ARG A 426 -28.39 24.60 1.24
CA ARG A 426 -27.37 25.28 2.03
C ARG A 426 -26.29 24.25 2.35
N GLU A 427 -25.05 24.69 2.43
CA GLU A 427 -23.93 23.78 2.67
C GLU A 427 -24.05 23.02 3.99
N GLN A 428 -24.75 23.63 4.96
CA GLN A 428 -25.14 23.05 6.25
C GLN A 428 -26.11 21.85 6.14
N ASP A 429 -26.88 21.72 5.06
CA ASP A 429 -27.80 20.60 4.84
C ASP A 429 -27.06 19.30 4.46
N ARG A 430 -25.76 19.38 4.13
CA ARG A 430 -24.92 18.23 3.77
C ARG A 430 -24.32 17.49 4.96
N TYR A 431 -24.29 18.11 6.14
CA TYR A 431 -23.60 17.59 7.32
C TYR A 431 -24.55 17.38 8.49
N LEU A 432 -24.30 16.34 9.29
CA LEU A 432 -25.01 16.17 10.56
C LEU A 432 -24.73 17.36 11.50
N PRO A 433 -25.69 17.84 12.31
CA PRO A 433 -25.47 18.96 13.21
C PRO A 433 -24.28 18.74 14.18
N ILE A 434 -23.28 19.63 14.14
CA ILE A 434 -22.04 19.54 14.93
C ILE A 434 -22.27 19.41 16.45
N ALA A 435 -23.39 19.94 16.95
CA ALA A 435 -23.83 19.81 18.33
C ALA A 435 -24.21 18.36 18.71
N ASN A 436 -24.81 17.60 17.78
CA ASN A 436 -25.14 16.19 17.98
C ASN A 436 -23.87 15.33 17.97
N ILE A 437 -22.98 15.57 17.01
CA ILE A 437 -21.65 14.92 16.94
C ILE A 437 -20.86 15.17 18.23
N SER A 438 -20.72 16.43 18.64
CA SER A 438 -20.04 16.83 19.88
C SER A 438 -20.60 16.14 21.12
N ARG A 439 -21.93 16.00 21.21
CA ARG A 439 -22.62 15.35 22.33
C ARG A 439 -22.42 13.83 22.35
N ILE A 440 -22.32 13.17 21.19
CA ILE A 440 -22.02 11.74 21.09
C ILE A 440 -20.56 11.49 21.46
N MET A 441 -19.61 12.22 20.84
CA MET A 441 -18.18 12.11 21.14
C MET A 441 -17.90 12.32 22.63
N LYS A 442 -18.57 13.27 23.28
CA LYS A 442 -18.38 13.54 24.71
C LYS A 442 -18.91 12.44 25.65
N LYS A 443 -19.76 11.51 25.18
CA LYS A 443 -20.13 10.31 25.96
C LYS A 443 -19.00 9.29 26.06
N ALA A 444 -18.07 9.29 25.10
CA ALA A 444 -16.91 8.39 25.08
C ALA A 444 -15.71 8.94 25.89
N LEU A 445 -15.86 10.08 26.57
CA LEU A 445 -14.81 10.77 27.29
C LEU A 445 -15.17 10.99 28.77
N PRO A 446 -14.18 11.12 29.67
CA PRO A 446 -14.39 11.57 31.04
C PRO A 446 -15.13 12.92 31.11
N ALA A 447 -15.82 13.19 32.22
CA ALA A 447 -16.65 14.39 32.38
C ALA A 447 -15.90 15.72 32.16
N ASN A 448 -14.62 15.78 32.55
CA ASN A 448 -13.71 16.90 32.36
C ASN A 448 -13.06 16.95 30.96
N GLY A 449 -13.30 15.96 30.10
CA GLY A 449 -12.74 15.87 28.75
C GLY A 449 -13.14 17.05 27.85
N LYS A 450 -12.15 17.62 27.17
CA LYS A 450 -12.32 18.65 26.13
C LYS A 450 -12.07 18.02 24.76
N ILE A 451 -12.85 18.43 23.77
CA ILE A 451 -12.70 18.00 22.38
C ILE A 451 -12.32 19.24 21.56
N ALA A 452 -11.20 19.17 20.84
CA ALA A 452 -10.76 20.22 19.91
C ALA A 452 -11.83 20.52 18.85
N LYS A 453 -11.79 21.71 18.25
CA LYS A 453 -12.73 22.08 17.17
C LYS A 453 -12.55 21.16 15.97
N ASP A 454 -11.33 21.08 15.47
CA ASP A 454 -10.97 20.33 14.27
C ASP A 454 -11.33 18.84 14.41
N ALA A 455 -11.14 18.24 15.60
CA ALA A 455 -11.55 16.86 15.87
C ALA A 455 -13.07 16.63 15.78
N LYS A 456 -13.90 17.64 16.07
CA LYS A 456 -15.37 17.54 15.87
C LYS A 456 -15.72 17.71 14.39
N ASP A 457 -15.05 18.64 13.72
CA ASP A 457 -15.31 18.96 12.31
C ASP A 457 -14.90 17.75 11.43
N THR A 458 -13.73 17.15 11.65
CA THR A 458 -13.32 15.89 11.00
C THR A 458 -14.30 14.75 11.27
N VAL A 459 -14.75 14.55 12.52
CA VAL A 459 -15.72 13.48 12.81
C VAL A 459 -17.11 13.78 12.21
N GLN A 460 -17.51 15.04 12.11
CA GLN A 460 -18.74 15.45 11.42
C GLN A 460 -18.67 15.10 9.93
N GLU A 461 -17.56 15.41 9.26
CA GLU A 461 -17.30 15.04 7.87
C GLU A 461 -17.29 13.52 7.69
N CYS A 462 -16.47 12.79 8.45
CA CYS A 462 -16.34 11.34 8.35
C CYS A 462 -17.67 10.60 8.60
N VAL A 463 -18.47 11.01 9.59
CA VAL A 463 -19.75 10.36 9.89
C VAL A 463 -20.81 10.70 8.84
N SER A 464 -20.81 11.92 8.31
CA SER A 464 -21.75 12.30 7.23
C SER A 464 -21.44 11.53 5.94
N GLU A 465 -20.17 11.45 5.55
CA GLU A 465 -19.72 10.66 4.40
C GLU A 465 -19.96 9.15 4.60
N PHE A 466 -19.74 8.61 5.80
CA PHE A 466 -20.03 7.21 6.11
C PHE A 466 -21.52 6.88 5.92
N ILE A 467 -22.43 7.74 6.38
CA ILE A 467 -23.87 7.56 6.17
C ILE A 467 -24.20 7.60 4.68
N SER A 468 -23.67 8.57 3.93
CA SER A 468 -23.84 8.63 2.47
C SER A 468 -23.32 7.36 1.78
N PHE A 469 -22.15 6.86 2.14
CA PHE A 469 -21.55 5.67 1.57
C PHE A 469 -22.41 4.41 1.78
N ILE A 470 -22.81 4.12 3.02
CA ILE A 470 -23.66 2.96 3.32
C ILE A 470 -25.04 3.08 2.67
N THR A 471 -25.65 4.27 2.70
CA THR A 471 -26.98 4.48 2.12
C THR A 471 -26.97 4.46 0.59
N SER A 472 -25.88 4.84 -0.08
CA SER A 472 -25.70 4.67 -1.52
C SER A 472 -25.71 3.19 -1.93
N GLU A 473 -24.91 2.34 -1.30
CA GLU A 473 -24.86 0.90 -1.64
C GLU A 473 -26.20 0.20 -1.33
N ALA A 474 -26.85 0.57 -0.23
CA ALA A 474 -28.21 0.10 0.09
C ALA A 474 -29.26 0.60 -0.92
N SER A 475 -29.12 1.84 -1.43
CA SER A 475 -29.98 2.39 -2.49
C SER A 475 -29.80 1.64 -3.80
N ASP A 476 -28.57 1.35 -4.19
CA ASP A 476 -28.22 0.60 -5.39
C ASP A 476 -28.85 -0.81 -5.38
N LYS A 477 -28.79 -1.52 -4.24
CA LYS A 477 -29.51 -2.79 -4.07
C LYS A 477 -31.04 -2.60 -4.18
N CYS A 478 -31.59 -1.64 -3.44
CA CYS A 478 -33.02 -1.35 -3.45
C CYS A 478 -33.53 -1.09 -4.88
N GLN A 479 -32.79 -0.30 -5.67
CA GLN A 479 -33.09 0.00 -7.07
C GLN A 479 -32.95 -1.22 -8.00
N LYS A 480 -31.92 -2.06 -7.82
CA LYS A 480 -31.76 -3.34 -8.56
C LYS A 480 -32.97 -4.27 -8.31
N GLU A 481 -33.50 -4.28 -7.10
CA GLU A 481 -34.74 -4.99 -6.72
C GLU A 481 -36.04 -4.25 -7.12
N LYS A 482 -35.95 -3.15 -7.89
CA LYS A 482 -37.07 -2.30 -8.34
C LYS A 482 -37.89 -1.67 -7.21
N ARG A 483 -37.33 -1.59 -6.00
CA ARG A 483 -37.91 -0.90 -4.84
C ARG A 483 -37.43 0.56 -4.83
N LYS A 484 -38.25 1.45 -4.28
CA LYS A 484 -37.95 2.89 -4.11
C LYS A 484 -37.64 3.30 -2.67
N THR A 485 -37.80 2.38 -1.73
CA THR A 485 -37.65 2.62 -0.29
C THR A 485 -36.62 1.66 0.27
N ILE A 486 -35.51 2.21 0.75
CA ILE A 486 -34.45 1.47 1.46
C ILE A 486 -35.02 1.01 2.81
N ASN A 487 -34.75 -0.23 3.19
CA ASN A 487 -35.15 -0.79 4.48
C ASN A 487 -33.94 -1.20 5.34
N GLY A 488 -34.20 -1.68 6.57
CA GLY A 488 -33.13 -2.12 7.48
C GLY A 488 -32.32 -3.32 6.99
N ASP A 489 -32.91 -4.22 6.21
CA ASP A 489 -32.22 -5.39 5.66
C ASP A 489 -31.33 -5.02 4.45
N ASP A 490 -31.64 -3.93 3.74
CA ASP A 490 -30.76 -3.32 2.74
C ASP A 490 -29.50 -2.73 3.38
N LEU A 491 -29.67 -2.04 4.51
CA LEU A 491 -28.54 -1.49 5.28
C LEU A 491 -27.67 -2.60 5.88
N LEU A 492 -28.27 -3.65 6.43
CA LEU A 492 -27.52 -4.82 6.93
C LEU A 492 -26.75 -5.53 5.80
N TRP A 493 -27.35 -5.64 4.62
CA TRP A 493 -26.66 -6.18 3.45
C TRP A 493 -25.53 -5.26 2.97
N ALA A 494 -25.73 -3.95 2.93
CA ALA A 494 -24.69 -3.00 2.55
C ALA A 494 -23.50 -3.04 3.53
N MET A 495 -23.76 -3.11 4.85
CA MET A 495 -22.71 -3.32 5.85
C MET A 495 -21.91 -4.60 5.60
N ALA A 496 -22.58 -5.71 5.26
CA ALA A 496 -21.90 -6.97 4.93
C ALA A 496 -21.05 -6.86 3.65
N THR A 497 -21.63 -6.34 2.56
CA THR A 497 -20.96 -6.21 1.26
C THR A 497 -19.77 -5.24 1.30
N LEU A 498 -19.79 -4.26 2.20
CA LEU A 498 -18.75 -3.23 2.35
C LEU A 498 -17.68 -3.58 3.41
N GLY A 499 -17.72 -4.78 4.00
CA GLY A 499 -16.69 -5.26 4.94
C GLY A 499 -16.84 -4.74 6.38
N PHE A 500 -18.09 -4.51 6.82
CA PHE A 500 -18.43 -4.11 8.20
C PHE A 500 -19.14 -5.24 8.95
N GLU A 501 -18.69 -6.49 8.79
CA GLU A 501 -19.39 -7.68 9.29
C GLU A 501 -19.57 -7.68 10.82
N GLU A 502 -18.61 -7.15 11.57
CA GLU A 502 -18.66 -7.03 13.03
C GLU A 502 -19.86 -6.22 13.54
N TYR A 503 -20.38 -5.31 12.73
CA TYR A 503 -21.55 -4.49 13.06
C TYR A 503 -22.89 -5.19 12.78
N ILE A 504 -22.90 -6.26 11.99
CA ILE A 504 -24.13 -6.89 11.50
C ILE A 504 -24.99 -7.41 12.67
N ASP A 505 -24.42 -8.19 13.59
CA ASP A 505 -25.21 -8.83 14.65
C ASP A 505 -25.73 -7.83 15.71
N PRO A 506 -24.95 -6.82 16.15
CA PRO A 506 -25.48 -5.68 16.91
C PRO A 506 -26.62 -4.93 16.17
N LEU A 507 -26.47 -4.68 14.87
CA LEU A 507 -27.49 -3.97 14.08
C LEU A 507 -28.74 -4.82 13.83
N LYS A 508 -28.63 -6.14 13.63
CA LYS A 508 -29.77 -7.07 13.58
C LYS A 508 -30.56 -7.04 14.89
N ALA A 509 -29.86 -7.11 16.03
CA ALA A 509 -30.49 -7.05 17.35
C ALA A 509 -31.23 -5.70 17.57
N TYR A 510 -30.65 -4.60 17.09
CA TYR A 510 -31.31 -3.29 17.09
C TYR A 510 -32.54 -3.25 16.17
N LEU A 511 -32.41 -3.73 14.93
CA LEU A 511 -33.50 -3.74 13.94
C LEU A 511 -34.70 -4.59 14.40
N ASN A 512 -34.45 -5.72 15.05
CA ASN A 512 -35.51 -6.56 15.61
C ASN A 512 -36.25 -5.83 16.75
N ARG A 513 -35.53 -5.21 17.69
CA ARG A 513 -36.14 -4.38 18.75
C ARG A 513 -36.91 -3.18 18.20
N TYR A 514 -36.44 -2.59 17.10
CA TYR A 514 -37.14 -1.50 16.41
C TYR A 514 -38.47 -1.99 15.82
N ARG A 515 -38.47 -3.14 15.12
CA ARG A 515 -39.68 -3.80 14.57
C ARG A 515 -40.70 -4.19 15.65
N GLU A 516 -40.22 -4.67 16.80
CA GLU A 516 -41.03 -4.99 18.00
C GLU A 516 -41.57 -3.74 18.72
N GLY A 517 -40.88 -2.59 18.56
CA GLY A 517 -41.29 -1.29 19.10
C GLY A 517 -42.40 -0.63 18.30
N ASP A 518 -42.27 -0.60 16.96
CA ASP A 518 -43.28 -0.02 16.07
C ASP A 518 -44.65 -0.74 16.17
N THR A 519 -44.66 -2.04 16.50
CA THR A 519 -45.89 -2.80 16.76
C THR A 519 -46.61 -2.42 18.07
N LYS A 520 -45.98 -1.64 18.96
CA LYS A 520 -46.58 -1.12 20.20
C LYS A 520 -46.86 0.38 20.17
N GLY A 521 -46.40 1.09 19.14
CA GLY A 521 -46.57 2.55 19.00
C GLY A 521 -47.98 3.03 18.65
N SER A 522 -48.84 2.17 18.10
CA SER A 522 -50.18 2.55 17.62
C SER A 522 -51.35 2.22 18.57
N ALA A 523 -51.08 1.81 19.82
CA ALA A 523 -52.11 1.23 20.70
C ALA A 523 -52.08 1.71 22.17
N ARG A 524 -51.59 2.92 22.46
CA ARG A 524 -51.75 3.56 23.79
C ARG A 524 -52.05 5.05 23.71
N SER A 525 -53.35 5.38 23.67
CA SER A 525 -53.92 6.67 24.04
C SER A 525 -55.33 6.43 24.60
N GLY A 526 -55.58 6.92 25.82
CA GLY A 526 -56.72 6.51 26.68
C GLY A 526 -56.40 5.19 27.40
N ASP A 527 -56.34 5.10 28.72
CA ASP A 527 -57.26 5.64 29.74
C ASP A 527 -56.58 5.71 31.14
N GLY A 528 -57.27 6.26 32.15
CA GLY A 528 -57.07 5.86 33.55
C GLY A 528 -56.25 6.79 34.47
N SER A 529 -56.85 7.91 34.89
CA SER A 529 -56.40 8.69 36.06
C SER A 529 -56.42 7.87 37.36
N SER A 530 -55.41 8.01 38.24
CA SER A 530 -55.60 8.50 39.63
C SER A 530 -54.33 8.62 40.51
N ARG A 531 -53.98 9.88 40.81
CA ARG A 531 -53.56 10.48 42.11
C ARG A 531 -52.73 9.68 43.16
N LYS A 532 -51.66 10.38 43.60
CA LYS A 532 -51.18 10.56 45.00
C LYS A 532 -50.52 9.34 45.70
N ASP A 533 -49.59 9.49 46.66
CA ASP A 533 -49.12 10.68 47.42
C ASP A 533 -47.67 10.49 47.98
N THR A 534 -47.02 11.61 48.36
CA THR A 534 -46.16 11.78 49.56
C THR A 534 -44.95 10.83 49.80
N VAL A 535 -43.70 11.24 49.47
CA VAL A 535 -42.66 11.89 50.35
C VAL A 535 -41.80 10.94 51.22
N ALA A 536 -40.47 11.08 51.03
CA ALA A 536 -39.31 10.88 51.91
C ALA A 536 -39.29 9.83 53.05
N GLY A 537 -38.18 9.07 53.09
CA GLY A 537 -37.70 8.35 54.27
C GLY A 537 -36.27 7.85 54.07
N GLN A 538 -35.31 8.37 54.84
CA GLN A 538 -33.92 7.89 54.86
C GLN A 538 -33.81 6.59 55.66
N SER A 539 -32.88 5.69 55.30
CA SER A 539 -31.72 5.34 56.17
C SER A 539 -30.93 4.12 55.68
N ASN A 540 -29.60 4.16 55.90
CA ASN A 540 -28.62 3.09 56.12
C ASN A 540 -29.16 1.63 56.22
N SER A 541 -28.46 0.58 55.76
CA SER A 541 -27.11 0.24 56.24
C SER A 541 -26.43 -0.95 55.51
N ASN A 542 -25.09 -0.91 55.49
CA ASN A 542 -24.11 -2.02 55.60
C ASN A 542 -24.44 -3.48 55.18
N ALA A 543 -23.63 -3.94 54.21
CA ALA A 543 -22.64 -5.04 54.35
C ALA A 543 -23.03 -6.53 54.31
N GLN A 544 -21.98 -7.32 54.03
CA GLN A 544 -21.85 -8.79 53.96
C GLN A 544 -22.51 -9.46 52.74
N VAL A 545 -21.73 -10.06 51.82
CA VAL A 545 -20.85 -11.25 51.93
C VAL A 545 -21.68 -12.54 52.03
N GLN A 546 -21.92 -13.15 50.87
CA GLN A 546 -21.36 -14.46 50.50
C GLN A 546 -21.26 -14.57 48.97
#